data_AF-A0A537D203-F1
#
_entry.id   AF-A0A537D203-F1
#
_cell.length_a   1.000
_cell.length_b   1.000
_cell.length_c   1.000
_cell.angle_alpha   90.00
_cell.angle_beta   90.00
_cell.angle_gamma   90.00
#
_symmetry.space_group_name_H-M   'P 1'
#
loop_
_entity.id
_entity.type
_entity.pdbx_description
1 polymer ?
#
loop_
_entity_poly.entity_id
_entity_poly.type
_entity_poly.pdbx_seq_one_letter_code
_entity_poly.pdbx_strand_id
1 'polypeptide(L)'
;MTPQKLANIFLILKYGWPALRGDVFEFGSYRGGSAAFIACVLRALSRSTKVYAFDTFEGLPETNRERDLHSAGDFRDADLHGFQEFIRSEGLGDHLVPVAGVFERTLPLILASIPLMALVHIDCDIYEPIKYLLATCEPY
;
A
#
# COMPACT_ATOMS: atom_id res chain seq x y z
N MET A 1 10.33 6.64 -0.49
CA MET A 1 11.01 5.32 -0.56
C MET A 1 12.36 5.44 -1.30
N THR A 2 13.39 4.71 -0.87
CA THR A 2 14.74 4.75 -1.48
C THR A 2 14.85 3.84 -2.71
N PRO A 3 15.82 4.07 -3.63
CA PRO A 3 16.05 3.17 -4.76
C PRO A 3 16.32 1.72 -4.36
N GLN A 4 16.98 1.49 -3.22
CA GLN A 4 17.26 0.16 -2.70
C GLN A 4 15.97 -0.57 -2.28
N LYS A 5 15.04 0.11 -1.61
CA LYS A 5 13.73 -0.47 -1.27
C LYS A 5 12.93 -0.79 -2.56
N LEU A 6 12.93 0.10 -3.56
CA LEU A 6 12.27 -0.16 -4.85
C LEU A 6 12.88 -1.34 -5.61
N ALA A 7 14.21 -1.45 -5.59
CA ALA A 7 14.91 -2.60 -6.18
C ALA A 7 14.50 -3.91 -5.49
N ASN A 8 14.42 -3.93 -4.16
CA ASN A 8 13.95 -5.11 -3.42
C ASN A 8 12.52 -5.50 -3.81
N ILE A 9 11.60 -4.53 -3.87
CA ILE A 9 10.22 -4.77 -4.32
C ILE A 9 10.21 -5.33 -5.75
N PHE A 10 10.96 -4.73 -6.67
CA PHE A 10 11.06 -5.23 -8.04
C PHE A 10 11.57 -6.68 -8.10
N LEU A 11 12.58 -7.04 -7.29
CA LEU A 11 13.09 -8.41 -7.24
C LEU A 11 12.02 -9.39 -6.74
N ILE A 12 11.26 -9.03 -5.71
CA ILE A 12 10.14 -9.83 -5.20
C ILE A 12 9.08 -10.02 -6.30
N LEU A 13 8.65 -8.94 -6.95
CA LEU A 13 7.62 -8.99 -7.99
C LEU A 13 8.07 -9.70 -9.27
N LYS A 14 9.35 -9.60 -9.65
CA LYS A 14 9.83 -10.23 -10.88
C LYS A 14 10.14 -11.71 -10.70
N TYR A 15 10.74 -12.08 -9.57
CA TYR A 15 11.29 -13.42 -9.36
C TYR A 15 10.47 -14.26 -8.37
N GLY A 16 9.80 -13.67 -7.39
CA GLY A 16 8.93 -14.37 -6.47
C GLY A 16 7.51 -14.61 -7.02
N TRP A 17 7.07 -13.76 -7.94
CA TRP A 17 5.69 -13.74 -8.43
C TRP A 17 5.23 -14.90 -9.32
N PRO A 18 6.08 -15.67 -10.05
CA PRO A 18 5.60 -16.85 -10.76
C PRO A 18 4.85 -17.87 -9.88
N ALA A 19 5.04 -17.84 -8.56
CA ALA A 19 4.33 -18.67 -7.58
C ALA A 19 3.14 -17.96 -6.89
N LEU A 20 2.98 -16.64 -7.07
CA LEU A 20 2.00 -15.85 -6.34
C LEU A 20 0.68 -15.72 -7.11
N ARG A 21 -0.42 -15.92 -6.41
CA ARG A 21 -1.79 -15.62 -6.85
C ARG A 21 -2.35 -14.56 -5.91
N GLY A 22 -3.10 -13.60 -6.44
CA GLY A 22 -3.71 -12.53 -5.64
C GLY A 22 -3.20 -11.13 -5.96
N ASP A 23 -3.48 -10.23 -5.03
CA ASP A 23 -3.28 -8.78 -5.10
C ASP A 23 -2.20 -8.30 -4.12
N VAL A 24 -1.67 -7.12 -4.39
CA VAL A 24 -0.71 -6.43 -3.53
C VAL A 24 -1.45 -5.46 -2.61
N PHE A 25 -1.09 -5.45 -1.34
CA PHE A 25 -1.62 -4.54 -0.32
C PHE A 25 -0.45 -3.71 0.21
N GLU A 26 -0.51 -2.40 0.01
CA GLU A 26 0.45 -1.45 0.58
C GLU A 26 -0.23 -0.63 1.68
N PHE A 27 0.40 -0.56 2.86
CA PHE A 27 -0.09 0.21 4.00
C PHE A 27 0.91 1.32 4.33
N GLY A 28 0.47 2.58 4.20
CA GLY A 28 1.33 3.76 4.27
C GLY A 28 1.79 4.20 2.88
N SER A 29 0.85 4.59 2.02
CA SER A 29 1.14 4.96 0.63
C SER A 29 1.55 6.43 0.45
N TYR A 30 1.25 7.33 1.40
CA TYR A 30 1.55 8.76 1.31
C TYR A 30 1.11 9.39 -0.03
N ARG A 31 2.05 9.77 -0.91
CA ARG A 31 1.78 10.31 -2.26
C ARG A 31 1.66 9.23 -3.35
N GLY A 32 1.69 7.95 -2.97
CA GLY A 32 1.41 6.81 -3.84
C GLY A 32 2.54 6.40 -4.79
N GLY A 33 3.74 7.00 -4.72
CA GLY A 33 4.82 6.72 -5.66
C GLY A 33 5.30 5.25 -5.66
N SER A 34 5.25 4.61 -4.50
CA SER A 34 5.55 3.19 -4.29
C SER A 34 4.50 2.27 -4.90
N ALA A 35 3.23 2.49 -4.57
CA ALA A 35 2.12 1.76 -5.16
C ALA A 35 2.06 1.93 -6.70
N ALA A 36 2.32 3.15 -7.19
CA ALA A 36 2.44 3.43 -8.62
C ALA A 36 3.57 2.62 -9.28
N PHE A 37 4.74 2.58 -8.65
CA PHE A 37 5.86 1.77 -9.12
C PHE A 37 5.49 0.28 -9.20
N ILE A 38 4.89 -0.27 -8.14
CA ILE A 38 4.43 -1.66 -8.09
C ILE A 38 3.43 -1.94 -9.22
N ALA A 39 2.42 -1.08 -9.39
CA ALA A 39 1.40 -1.22 -10.44
C ALA A 39 2.03 -1.20 -11.84
N CYS A 40 2.97 -0.29 -12.10
CA CYS A 40 3.71 -0.23 -13.36
C CYS A 40 4.52 -1.50 -13.63
N VAL A 41 5.19 -2.06 -12.61
CA VAL A 41 5.93 -3.32 -12.74
C VAL A 41 4.99 -4.48 -13.05
N LEU A 42 3.86 -4.60 -12.35
CA LEU A 42 2.87 -5.65 -12.59
C LEU A 42 2.27 -5.56 -14.00
N ARG A 43 1.94 -4.34 -14.46
CA ARG A 43 1.51 -4.08 -15.85
C ARG A 43 2.58 -4.52 -16.86
N ALA A 44 3.84 -4.16 -16.63
CA ALA A 44 4.96 -4.55 -17.51
C ALA A 44 5.19 -6.07 -17.53
N LEU A 45 4.89 -6.76 -16.43
CA LEU A 45 4.93 -8.23 -16.32
C LEU A 45 3.65 -8.91 -16.83
N SER A 46 2.74 -8.15 -17.46
CA SER A 46 1.45 -8.63 -17.98
C SER A 46 0.59 -9.33 -16.92
N ARG A 47 0.61 -8.81 -15.68
CA ARG A 47 -0.22 -9.30 -14.57
C ARG A 47 -1.48 -8.45 -14.45
N SER A 48 -2.61 -9.11 -14.20
CA SER A 48 -3.90 -8.48 -13.90
C SER A 48 -4.09 -8.19 -12.39
N THR A 49 -3.00 -8.25 -11.63
CA THR A 49 -2.93 -8.05 -10.18
C THR A 49 -3.22 -6.59 -9.85
N LYS A 50 -4.08 -6.37 -8.85
CA LYS A 50 -4.34 -5.04 -8.29
C LYS A 50 -3.37 -4.72 -7.16
N VAL A 51 -3.11 -3.44 -6.99
CA VAL A 51 -2.40 -2.84 -5.87
C VAL A 51 -3.41 -2.00 -5.11
N TYR A 52 -3.70 -2.37 -3.88
CA TYR A 52 -4.50 -1.59 -2.96
C TYR A 52 -3.56 -0.71 -2.11
N ALA A 53 -3.65 0.60 -2.30
CA ALA A 53 -2.78 1.60 -1.68
C ALA A 53 -3.53 2.25 -0.51
N PHE A 54 -3.32 1.73 0.70
CA PHE A 54 -3.98 2.20 1.92
C PHE A 54 -3.21 3.34 2.56
N ASP A 55 -3.91 4.44 2.82
CA ASP A 55 -3.39 5.56 3.59
C ASP A 55 -4.55 6.40 4.15
N THR A 56 -4.31 7.24 5.15
CA THR A 56 -5.29 8.26 5.52
C THR A 56 -5.40 9.34 4.45
N PHE A 57 -4.29 9.61 3.73
CA PHE A 57 -4.08 10.76 2.86
C PHE A 57 -4.32 12.12 3.53
N GLU A 58 -4.33 12.14 4.86
CA GLU A 58 -4.56 13.30 5.71
C GLU A 58 -3.42 13.47 6.75
N GLY A 59 -2.31 12.73 6.54
CA GLY A 59 -1.20 12.60 7.48
C GLY A 59 -1.44 11.54 8.54
N LEU A 60 -0.43 11.33 9.40
CA LEU A 60 -0.49 10.29 10.41
C LEU A 60 -1.65 10.51 11.40
N PRO A 61 -2.40 9.44 11.75
CA PRO A 61 -3.40 9.49 12.80
C PRO A 61 -2.75 9.72 14.18
N GLU A 62 -3.53 9.57 15.25
CA GLU A 62 -3.00 9.66 16.61
C GLU A 62 -1.80 8.71 16.81
N THR A 63 -0.71 9.22 17.39
CA THR A 63 0.53 8.48 17.65
C THR A 63 0.83 8.43 19.14
N ASN A 64 1.57 7.41 19.56
CA ASN A 64 2.09 7.24 20.90
C ASN A 64 3.56 7.67 20.96
N ARG A 65 3.85 8.82 21.59
CA ARG A 65 5.21 9.37 21.70
C ARG A 65 6.24 8.48 22.41
N GLU A 66 5.79 7.49 23.19
CA GLU A 66 6.70 6.54 23.85
C GLU A 66 7.11 5.38 22.92
N ARG A 67 6.41 5.19 21.81
CA ARG A 67 6.57 4.05 20.90
C ARG A 67 6.88 4.46 19.46
N ASP A 68 6.33 5.56 19.02
CA ASP A 68 6.40 6.04 17.65
C ASP A 68 7.44 7.14 17.50
N LEU A 69 8.21 7.06 16.42
CA LEU A 69 9.19 8.10 16.06
C LEU A 69 8.52 9.35 15.48
N HIS A 70 7.34 9.18 14.88
CA HIS A 70 6.60 10.23 14.20
C HIS A 70 5.46 10.78 15.04
N SER A 71 5.09 12.04 14.77
CA SER A 71 4.00 12.72 15.45
C SER A 71 2.71 12.68 14.63
N ALA A 72 1.58 12.71 15.33
CA ALA A 72 0.27 12.87 14.70
C ALA A 72 0.27 14.10 13.77
N GLY A 73 -0.15 13.89 12.53
CA GLY A 73 -0.14 14.91 11.48
C GLY A 73 1.16 15.07 10.70
N ASP A 74 2.20 14.29 10.97
CA ASP A 74 3.31 14.15 10.01
C ASP A 74 2.76 13.64 8.66
N PHE A 75 3.41 14.00 7.55
CA PHE A 75 2.99 13.63 6.18
C PHE A 75 1.61 14.14 5.74
N ARG A 76 1.10 15.23 6.35
CA ARG A 76 -0.13 15.93 5.94
C ARG A 76 -0.13 16.48 4.51
N ASP A 77 1.03 16.55 3.87
CA ASP A 77 1.19 16.95 2.48
C ASP A 77 1.02 15.79 1.49
N ALA A 78 0.44 14.67 1.95
CA ALA A 78 -0.18 13.67 1.10
C ALA A 78 -1.28 14.30 0.24
N ASP A 79 -1.48 13.78 -0.96
CA ASP A 79 -2.43 14.33 -1.94
C ASP A 79 -3.18 13.21 -2.64
N LEU A 80 -4.31 12.81 -2.08
CA LEU A 80 -5.19 11.80 -2.67
C LEU A 80 -5.68 12.24 -4.06
N HIS A 81 -6.00 13.53 -4.22
CA HIS A 81 -6.52 14.03 -5.49
C HIS A 81 -5.46 13.94 -6.59
N GLY A 82 -4.27 14.47 -6.33
CA GLY A 82 -3.13 14.36 -7.25
C GLY A 82 -2.76 12.90 -7.54
N PHE A 83 -2.85 12.02 -6.55
CA PHE A 83 -2.61 10.58 -6.76
C PHE A 83 -3.67 9.94 -7.67
N GLN A 84 -4.95 10.27 -7.47
CA GLN A 84 -6.04 9.80 -8.35
C GLN A 84 -5.93 10.36 -9.77
N GLU A 85 -5.52 11.61 -9.92
CA GLU A 85 -5.26 12.21 -11.23
C GLU A 85 -4.10 11.52 -11.96
N PHE A 86 -3.01 11.25 -11.25
CA PHE A 86 -1.89 10.48 -11.78
C PHE A 86 -2.32 9.08 -12.24
N ILE A 87 -3.10 8.36 -11.44
CA ILE A 87 -3.62 7.03 -11.82
C ILE A 87 -4.43 7.10 -13.12
N ARG A 88 -5.24 8.15 -13.27
CA ARG A 88 -6.05 8.38 -14.47
C ARG A 88 -5.17 8.72 -15.68
N SER A 89 -4.20 9.63 -15.53
CA SER A 89 -3.34 10.07 -16.64
C SER A 89 -2.44 8.95 -17.16
N GLU A 90 -1.98 8.07 -16.27
CA GLU A 90 -1.10 6.95 -16.61
C GLU A 90 -1.85 5.68 -17.04
N GLY A 91 -3.20 5.71 -17.02
CA GLY A 91 -4.02 4.55 -17.36
C GLY A 91 -3.78 3.36 -16.43
N LEU A 92 -3.66 3.62 -15.12
CA LEU A 92 -3.38 2.60 -14.09
C LEU A 92 -4.64 2.14 -13.33
N GLY A 93 -5.83 2.60 -13.70
CA GLY A 93 -7.07 2.34 -12.96
C GLY A 93 -7.43 0.85 -12.80
N ASP A 94 -6.96 -0.01 -13.71
CA ASP A 94 -7.16 -1.46 -13.61
C ASP A 94 -6.18 -2.15 -12.65
N HIS A 95 -5.07 -1.49 -12.33
CA HIS A 95 -3.96 -2.03 -11.53
C HIS A 95 -3.82 -1.37 -10.16
N LEU A 96 -4.33 -0.16 -9.95
CA LEU A 96 -4.02 0.64 -8.76
C LEU A 96 -5.27 1.29 -8.18
N VAL A 97 -5.55 0.96 -6.91
CA VAL A 97 -6.74 1.38 -6.17
C VAL A 97 -6.31 2.11 -4.89
N PRO A 98 -6.45 3.44 -4.82
CA PRO A 98 -6.28 4.19 -3.58
C PRO A 98 -7.40 3.85 -2.60
N VAL A 99 -7.03 3.60 -1.34
CA VAL A 99 -7.97 3.29 -0.25
C VAL A 99 -7.76 4.27 0.88
N ALA A 100 -8.60 5.29 0.95
CA ALA A 100 -8.49 6.37 1.92
C ALA A 100 -9.17 6.05 3.25
N GLY A 101 -8.43 6.21 4.35
CA GLY A 101 -8.91 6.07 5.72
C GLY A 101 -8.09 5.11 6.57
N VAL A 102 -8.36 5.10 7.88
CA VAL A 102 -7.66 4.23 8.84
C VAL A 102 -7.91 2.74 8.55
N PHE A 103 -6.87 1.92 8.73
CA PHE A 103 -6.83 0.54 8.24
C PHE A 103 -7.91 -0.36 8.86
N GLU A 104 -8.26 -0.13 10.13
CA GLU A 104 -9.29 -0.87 10.87
C GLU A 104 -10.68 -0.67 10.27
N ARG A 105 -10.91 0.45 9.56
CA ARG A 105 -12.17 0.75 8.90
C ARG A 105 -12.18 0.35 7.43
N THR A 106 -11.02 0.40 6.77
CA THR A 106 -10.92 0.23 5.31
C THR A 106 -10.56 -1.19 4.90
N LEU A 107 -9.61 -1.84 5.59
CA LEU A 107 -9.15 -3.19 5.23
C LEU A 107 -10.28 -4.23 5.25
N PRO A 108 -11.17 -4.30 6.26
CA PRO A 108 -12.26 -5.27 6.27
C PRO A 108 -13.21 -5.14 5.07
N LEU A 109 -13.43 -3.92 4.57
CA LEU A 109 -14.29 -3.65 3.41
C LEU A 109 -13.67 -4.21 2.12
N ILE A 110 -12.36 -4.11 1.97
CA ILE A 110 -11.63 -4.70 0.84
C ILE A 110 -11.62 -6.23 0.95
N LEU A 111 -11.34 -6.76 2.13
CA LEU A 111 -11.31 -8.22 2.36
C LEU A 111 -12.67 -8.90 2.17
N ALA A 112 -13.79 -8.18 2.35
CA ALA A 112 -15.12 -8.70 2.08
C ALA A 112 -15.35 -9.12 0.61
N SER A 113 -14.55 -8.58 -0.32
CA SER A 113 -14.55 -9.00 -1.74
C SER A 113 -13.71 -10.25 -2.03
N ILE A 114 -13.16 -10.88 -0.97
CA ILE A 114 -12.32 -12.08 -0.98
C ILE A 114 -11.10 -11.97 -1.92
N PRO A 115 -10.32 -10.86 -1.87
CA PRO A 115 -9.04 -10.81 -2.56
C PRO A 115 -8.05 -11.75 -1.85
N LEU A 116 -7.20 -12.44 -2.61
CA LEU A 116 -6.08 -13.19 -2.04
C LEU A 116 -4.92 -12.19 -1.83
N MET A 117 -4.40 -12.08 -0.62
CA MET A 117 -3.23 -11.23 -0.35
C MET A 117 -1.96 -11.98 -0.81
N ALA A 118 -1.38 -11.56 -1.93
CA ALA A 118 -0.17 -12.15 -2.49
C ALA A 118 1.11 -11.53 -1.91
N LEU A 119 1.06 -10.22 -1.66
CA LEU A 119 2.15 -9.44 -1.07
C LEU A 119 1.55 -8.35 -0.20
N VAL A 120 2.05 -8.26 1.04
CA VAL A 120 1.68 -7.23 2.00
C VAL A 120 2.92 -6.39 2.30
N HIS A 121 2.89 -5.12 1.89
CA HIS A 121 3.94 -4.14 2.15
C HIS A 121 3.48 -3.19 3.24
N ILE A 122 4.12 -3.23 4.42
CA ILE A 122 3.79 -2.40 5.58
C ILE A 122 4.89 -1.33 5.73
N ASP A 123 4.55 -0.06 5.53
CA ASP A 123 5.44 1.12 5.66
C ASP A 123 4.65 2.30 6.28
N CYS A 124 3.87 2.03 7.33
CA CYS A 124 2.95 3.00 7.96
C CYS A 124 3.46 3.62 9.28
N ASP A 125 4.72 3.34 9.65
CA ASP A 125 5.53 3.99 10.69
C ASP A 125 5.00 4.03 12.14
N ILE A 126 3.78 3.59 12.41
CA ILE A 126 3.14 3.64 13.73
C ILE A 126 2.94 2.22 14.29
N TYR A 127 3.27 2.03 15.57
CA TYR A 127 3.22 0.74 16.25
C TYR A 127 1.82 0.10 16.21
N GLU A 128 0.77 0.84 16.59
CA GLU A 128 -0.60 0.31 16.67
C GLU A 128 -1.12 -0.22 15.32
N PRO A 129 -1.04 0.54 14.21
CA PRO A 129 -1.36 0.04 12.86
C PRO A 129 -0.51 -1.17 12.44
N ILE A 130 0.80 -1.17 12.69
CA ILE A 130 1.66 -2.32 12.36
C ILE A 130 1.18 -3.57 13.10
N LYS A 131 0.89 -3.45 14.40
CA LYS A 131 0.37 -4.56 15.22
C LYS A 131 -0.95 -5.07 14.67
N TYR A 132 -1.88 -4.19 14.30
CA TYR A 132 -3.16 -4.56 13.70
C TYR A 132 -2.97 -5.32 12.39
N LEU A 133 -2.09 -4.84 11.51
CA LEU A 133 -1.82 -5.45 10.20
C LEU A 133 -1.16 -6.82 10.33
N LEU A 134 -0.21 -6.99 11.25
CA LEU A 134 0.41 -8.29 11.50
C LEU A 134 -0.60 -9.34 11.99
N ALA A 135 -1.56 -8.94 12.81
CA ALA A 135 -2.62 -9.86 13.28
C ALA A 135 -3.69 -10.15 12.22
N THR A 136 -3.90 -9.23 11.26
CA THR A 136 -4.97 -9.35 10.25
C THR A 136 -4.49 -9.99 8.96
N CYS A 137 -3.20 -9.82 8.62
CA CYS A 137 -2.59 -10.26 7.36
C CYS A 137 -1.68 -11.47 7.56
N GLU A 138 -2.05 -12.41 8.45
CA GLU A 138 -1.24 -13.61 8.70
C GLU A 138 -1.03 -14.44 7.41
N PRO A 139 0.20 -14.92 7.14
CA PRO A 139 0.46 -15.81 6.02
C PRO A 139 -0.32 -17.13 6.18
N TYR A 140 -0.88 -17.64 5.07
CA TYR A 140 -1.48 -18.96 4.99
C TYR A 140 -0.45 -20.09 5.02
#